data_AF-A0A524M8M7-F1
#
_entry.id   AF-A0A524M8M7-F1
#
_cell.length_a   1.000
_cell.length_b   1.000
_cell.length_c   1.000
_cell.angle_alpha   90.00
_cell.angle_beta   90.00
_cell.angle_gamma   90.00
#
_symmetry.space_group_name_H-M   'P 1'
#
loop_
_entity.id
_entity.type
_entity.pdbx_description
1 polymer ?
#
loop_
_entity_poly.entity_id
_entity_poly.type
_entity_poly.pdbx_seq_one_letter_code
_entity_poly.pdbx_strand_id
1 'polypeptide(L)'
;MVLDLDVAFVKLTNPRMTAGLMVLHSLLSNLKGEPVEPREVRKSVDLLVNKVNKRSISKQSITNAARRLEEASIIDRDDNKYAVNYGYLVSVLLNTLLEMNERVTNLEDEIEILKTTGK
;
A
#
# COMPACT_ATOMS: atom_id res chain seq x y z
N MET A 1 -11.75 23.40 2.01
CA MET A 1 -10.78 23.10 0.95
C MET A 1 -11.25 21.87 0.21
N VAL A 2 -11.76 22.02 -1.02
CA VAL A 2 -11.89 20.88 -1.91
C VAL A 2 -10.46 20.57 -2.36
N LEU A 3 -9.91 19.47 -1.86
CA LEU A 3 -8.62 18.96 -2.35
C LEU A 3 -8.86 18.53 -3.80
N ASP A 4 -8.26 19.25 -4.74
CA ASP A 4 -8.19 18.83 -6.13
C ASP A 4 -7.15 17.70 -6.21
N LEU A 5 -7.61 16.49 -5.90
CA LEU A 5 -6.79 15.27 -5.87
C LEU A 5 -6.17 14.99 -7.25
N ASP A 6 -6.85 15.42 -8.31
CA ASP A 6 -6.37 15.25 -9.68
C ASP A 6 -5.15 16.14 -9.93
N VAL A 7 -5.19 17.40 -9.51
CA VAL A 7 -4.02 18.31 -9.60
C VAL A 7 -2.84 17.80 -8.78
N ALA A 8 -3.09 17.22 -7.59
CA ALA A 8 -2.03 16.64 -6.77
C ALA A 8 -1.39 15.43 -7.46
N PHE A 9 -2.20 14.55 -8.05
CA PHE A 9 -1.72 13.37 -8.76
C PHE A 9 -0.91 13.73 -10.01
N VAL A 10 -1.40 14.68 -10.83
CA VAL A 10 -0.67 15.19 -12.00
C VAL A 10 0.69 15.78 -11.63
N LYS A 11 0.80 16.43 -10.46
CA LYS A 11 2.10 16.89 -9.98
C LYS A 11 3.02 15.72 -9.64
N LEU A 12 2.51 14.69 -8.97
CA LEU A 12 3.30 13.52 -8.57
C LEU A 12 3.78 12.68 -9.76
N THR A 13 3.03 12.64 -10.86
CA THR A 13 3.41 11.92 -12.10
C THR A 13 4.40 12.70 -12.96
N ASN A 14 4.74 13.95 -12.60
CA ASN A 14 5.72 14.73 -13.34
C ASN A 14 7.13 14.11 -13.18
N PRO A 15 7.87 13.83 -14.26
CA PRO A 15 9.22 13.25 -14.19
C PRO A 15 10.22 14.07 -13.36
N ARG A 16 9.99 15.38 -13.19
CA ARG A 16 10.84 16.25 -12.36
C ARG A 16 10.58 16.11 -10.86
N MET A 17 9.54 15.39 -10.46
CA MET A 17 9.15 15.23 -9.06
C MET A 17 9.83 14.06 -8.36
N THR A 18 10.80 13.38 -8.97
CA THR A 18 11.58 12.30 -8.34
C THR A 18 12.13 12.70 -6.97
N ALA A 19 12.74 13.88 -6.85
CA ALA A 19 13.24 14.38 -5.56
C ALA A 19 12.11 14.63 -4.56
N GLY A 20 10.95 15.13 -5.03
CA GLY A 20 9.77 15.34 -4.20
C GLY A 20 9.18 14.03 -3.66
N LEU A 21 9.19 12.97 -4.47
CA LEU A 21 8.80 11.62 -4.04
C LEU A 21 9.75 11.08 -2.98
N MET A 22 11.07 11.29 -3.12
CA MET A 22 12.03 10.88 -2.09
C MET A 22 11.83 11.65 -0.77
N VAL A 23 11.52 12.94 -0.83
CA VAL A 23 11.14 13.73 0.36
C VAL A 23 9.89 13.14 1.01
N LEU A 24 8.86 12.83 0.23
CA LEU A 24 7.63 12.22 0.75
C LEU A 24 7.91 10.87 1.42
N HIS A 25 8.68 9.98 0.79
CA HIS A 25 9.07 8.70 1.39
C HIS A 25 9.85 8.89 2.70
N SER A 26 10.76 9.85 2.76
CA SER A 26 11.51 10.16 3.97
C SER A 26 10.59 10.62 5.11
N LEU A 27 9.64 11.52 4.82
CA LEU A 27 8.68 12.00 5.80
C LEU A 27 7.71 10.90 6.28
N LEU A 28 7.34 9.99 5.38
CA LEU A 28 6.48 8.85 5.69
C LEU A 28 7.19 7.77 6.52
N SER A 29 8.51 7.64 6.43
CA SER A 29 9.26 6.54 7.06
C SER A 29 9.03 6.37 8.58
N ASN A 30 8.70 7.46 9.28
CA ASN A 30 8.44 7.45 10.72
C ASN A 30 6.96 7.23 11.08
N LEU A 31 6.07 7.19 10.09
CA LEU A 31 4.63 7.03 10.30
C LEU A 31 4.30 5.55 10.56
N LYS A 32 4.16 5.20 11.83
CA LYS A 32 3.76 3.87 12.29
C LYS A 32 2.45 3.94 13.07
N GLY A 33 1.74 2.82 13.09
CA GLY A 33 0.53 2.66 13.90
C GLY A 33 0.84 2.32 15.34
N GLU A 34 -0.18 2.46 16.19
CA GLU A 34 -0.10 2.05 17.58
C GLU A 34 0.16 0.55 17.70
N PRO A 35 1.07 0.12 18.60
CA PRO A 35 1.40 -1.28 18.77
C PRO A 35 0.25 -2.05 19.43
N VAL A 36 -0.18 -3.14 18.81
CA VAL A 36 -1.32 -3.97 19.23
C VAL A 36 -0.86 -5.36 19.67
N GLU A 37 -1.42 -5.83 20.77
CA GLU A 37 -1.11 -7.17 21.29
C GLU A 37 -1.59 -8.29 20.34
N PRO A 38 -0.80 -9.37 20.14
CA PRO A 38 -1.21 -10.49 19.29
C PRO A 38 -2.54 -11.13 19.70
N ARG A 39 -2.88 -11.09 21.00
CA ARG A 39 -4.17 -11.57 21.50
C ARG A 39 -5.34 -10.73 21.00
N GLU A 40 -5.18 -9.43 20.92
CA GLU A 40 -6.21 -8.53 20.43
C GLU A 40 -6.38 -8.62 18.92
N VAL A 41 -5.27 -8.72 18.18
CA VAL A 41 -5.31 -8.97 16.73
C VAL A 41 -6.07 -10.27 16.43
N ARG A 42 -5.80 -11.36 17.16
CA ARG A 42 -6.55 -12.62 16.99
C ARG A 42 -8.05 -12.46 17.21
N LYS A 43 -8.43 -11.79 18.32
CA LYS A 43 -9.85 -11.52 18.63
C LYS A 43 -10.52 -10.75 17.50
N SER A 44 -9.87 -9.72 16.98
CA SER A 44 -10.38 -8.90 15.88
C SER A 44 -10.49 -9.69 14.57
N VAL A 45 -9.48 -10.51 14.23
CA VAL A 45 -9.50 -11.38 13.03
C VAL A 45 -10.64 -12.40 13.12
N ASP A 46 -10.81 -13.07 14.27
CA ASP A 46 -11.90 -14.03 14.45
C ASP A 46 -13.27 -13.38 14.30
N LEU A 47 -13.46 -12.16 14.82
CA LEU A 47 -14.71 -11.41 14.65
C LEU A 47 -14.97 -11.06 13.17
N LEU A 48 -13.94 -10.64 12.43
CA LEU A 48 -14.05 -10.29 11.02
C LEU A 48 -14.38 -11.52 10.16
N VAL A 49 -13.68 -12.63 10.38
CA VAL A 49 -13.85 -13.84 9.57
C VAL A 49 -15.18 -14.51 9.87
N ASN A 50 -15.63 -14.51 11.13
CA ASN A 50 -16.95 -15.05 11.47
C ASN A 50 -18.09 -14.27 10.82
N LYS A 51 -17.95 -12.94 10.65
CA LYS A 51 -18.93 -12.12 9.92
C LYS A 51 -19.05 -12.52 8.45
N VAL A 52 -17.95 -12.91 7.81
CA VAL A 52 -17.92 -13.21 6.37
C VAL A 52 -18.23 -14.69 6.11
N ASN A 53 -17.61 -15.61 6.85
CA ASN A 53 -17.57 -17.03 6.52
C ASN A 53 -18.00 -17.97 7.65
N LYS A 54 -18.40 -17.46 8.83
CA LYS A 54 -18.75 -18.26 10.04
C LYS A 54 -17.69 -19.33 10.40
N ARG A 55 -16.42 -19.08 10.07
CA ARG A 55 -15.29 -19.99 10.33
C ARG A 55 -14.29 -19.28 11.24
N SER A 56 -13.69 -20.02 12.16
CA SER A 56 -12.54 -19.56 12.96
C SER A 56 -11.23 -19.79 12.21
N ILE A 57 -10.28 -18.87 12.33
CA ILE A 57 -8.92 -19.07 11.82
C ILE A 57 -8.04 -19.59 12.97
N SER A 58 -7.16 -20.56 12.68
CA SER A 58 -6.25 -21.08 13.71
C SER A 58 -5.25 -20.01 14.16
N LYS A 59 -4.83 -20.09 15.42
CA LYS A 59 -3.76 -19.23 15.98
C LYS A 59 -2.50 -19.27 15.11
N GLN A 60 -2.11 -20.46 14.64
CA GLN A 60 -0.91 -20.64 13.83
C GLN A 60 -1.03 -19.95 12.47
N SER A 61 -2.19 -20.02 11.83
CA SER A 61 -2.45 -19.32 10.56
C SER A 61 -2.33 -17.80 10.71
N ILE A 62 -2.86 -17.24 11.80
CA ILE A 62 -2.75 -15.79 12.10
C ILE A 62 -1.30 -15.40 12.34
N THR A 63 -0.56 -16.17 13.15
CA THR A 63 0.87 -15.92 13.39
C THR A 63 1.69 -15.98 12.10
N ASN A 64 1.43 -16.96 11.23
CA ASN A 64 2.14 -17.10 9.96
C ASN A 64 1.81 -15.94 9.00
N ALA A 65 0.56 -15.48 8.98
CA ALA A 65 0.17 -14.31 8.20
C ALA A 65 0.88 -13.04 8.71
N ALA A 66 0.90 -12.82 10.02
CA ALA A 66 1.62 -11.70 10.62
C ALA A 66 3.12 -11.74 10.28
N ARG A 67 3.75 -12.91 10.35
CA ARG A 67 5.16 -13.08 9.96
C ARG A 67 5.41 -12.71 8.49
N ARG A 68 4.54 -13.10 7.57
CA ARG A 68 4.68 -12.73 6.14
C ARG A 68 4.53 -11.22 5.93
N LEU A 69 3.63 -10.58 6.68
CA LEU A 69 3.46 -9.13 6.64
C LEU A 69 4.69 -8.39 7.21
N GLU A 70 5.33 -8.97 8.23
CA GLU A 70 6.57 -8.48 8.81
C GLU A 70 7.75 -8.64 7.83
N GLU A 71 7.89 -9.82 7.20
CA GLU A 71 8.86 -10.06 6.13
C GLU A 71 8.68 -9.11 4.95
N ALA A 72 7.43 -8.69 4.68
CA ALA A 72 7.10 -7.69 3.67
C ALA A 72 7.24 -6.24 4.15
N SER A 73 7.69 -5.99 5.39
CA SER A 73 7.80 -4.65 6.02
C SER A 73 6.49 -3.86 6.13
N ILE A 74 5.34 -4.53 6.00
CA ILE A 74 4.00 -3.92 6.12
C ILE A 74 3.65 -3.71 7.58
N ILE A 75 4.11 -4.61 8.45
CA ILE A 75 4.03 -4.45 9.90
C ILE A 75 5.43 -4.59 10.49
N ASP A 76 5.64 -3.95 11.63
CA ASP A 76 6.79 -4.18 12.50
C ASP A 76 6.37 -4.94 13.74
N ARG A 77 7.35 -5.61 14.35
CA ARG A 77 7.19 -6.27 15.63
C ARG A 77 8.12 -5.65 16.66
N ASP A 78 7.54 -4.89 17.59
CA ASP A 78 8.26 -4.25 18.69
C ASP A 78 7.67 -4.73 20.01
N ASP A 79 8.52 -5.14 20.95
CA ASP A 79 8.12 -5.74 22.24
C ASP A 79 7.01 -6.80 22.12
N ASN A 80 7.11 -7.68 21.12
CA ASN A 80 6.12 -8.72 20.77
C ASN A 80 4.73 -8.23 20.30
N LYS A 81 4.52 -6.91 20.18
CA LYS A 81 3.31 -6.30 19.63
C LYS A 81 3.44 -6.09 18.12
N TYR A 82 2.31 -5.99 17.44
CA TYR A 82 2.25 -5.69 16.00
C TYR A 82 1.92 -4.22 15.78
N ALA A 83 2.71 -3.52 15.00
CA ALA A 83 2.44 -2.15 14.57
C ALA A 83 2.42 -2.09 13.04
N VAL A 84 1.47 -1.37 12.44
CA VAL A 84 1.45 -1.20 10.98
C VAL A 84 2.48 -0.15 10.59
N ASN A 85 3.30 -0.42 9.57
CA ASN A 85 4.16 0.58 8.96
C ASN A 85 3.36 1.36 7.91
N TYR A 86 2.55 2.33 8.36
CA TYR A 86 1.69 3.12 7.47
C TYR A 86 2.49 3.84 6.39
N GLY A 87 3.66 4.38 6.74
CA GLY A 87 4.53 5.06 5.80
C GLY A 87 4.99 4.17 4.65
N TYR A 88 5.44 2.96 4.98
CA TYR A 88 5.83 1.98 3.97
C TYR A 88 4.63 1.53 3.12
N LEU A 89 3.48 1.25 3.75
CA LEU A 89 2.27 0.86 3.02
C LEU A 89 1.82 1.95 2.02
N VAL A 90 1.80 3.21 2.45
CA VAL A 90 1.47 4.35 1.57
C VAL A 90 2.49 4.47 0.45
N SER A 91 3.77 4.26 0.73
CA SER A 91 4.85 4.30 -0.26
C SER A 91 4.68 3.22 -1.34
N VAL A 92 4.37 1.98 -0.94
CA VAL A 92 4.10 0.87 -1.87
C VAL A 92 2.90 1.19 -2.76
N LEU A 93 1.81 1.67 -2.17
CA LEU A 93 0.59 2.01 -2.91
C LEU A 93 0.83 3.15 -3.90
N LEU A 94 1.53 4.21 -3.48
CA LEU A 94 1.88 5.33 -4.34
C LEU A 94 2.74 4.89 -5.53
N ASN A 95 3.81 4.13 -5.28
CA ASN A 95 4.68 3.64 -6.35
C ASN A 95 3.94 2.73 -7.32
N THR A 96 3.10 1.82 -6.80
CA THR A 96 2.26 0.95 -7.64
C THR A 96 1.33 1.78 -8.54
N LEU A 97 0.71 2.84 -8.01
CA LEU A 97 -0.16 3.71 -8.79
C LEU A 97 0.60 4.49 -9.87
N LEU A 98 1.79 5.01 -9.55
CA LEU A 98 2.63 5.71 -10.52
C LEU A 98 3.08 4.79 -11.66
N GLU A 99 3.52 3.57 -11.34
CA GLU A 99 3.87 2.55 -12.34
C GLU A 99 2.67 2.15 -13.20
N MET A 100 1.48 1.99 -12.60
CA MET A 100 0.26 1.70 -13.34
C MET A 100 -0.08 2.83 -14.30
N ASN A 101 0.04 4.09 -13.87
CA ASN A 101 -0.22 5.25 -14.71
C ASN A 101 0.74 5.27 -15.91
N GLU A 102 2.03 5.03 -15.69
CA GLU A 102 3.04 4.95 -16.77
C GLU A 102 2.71 3.83 -17.77
N ARG A 103 2.34 2.65 -17.28
CA ARG A 103 1.94 1.53 -18.16
C ARG A 103 0.70 1.87 -19.00
N VAL A 104 -0.28 2.54 -18.42
CA VAL A 104 -1.48 2.96 -19.15
C VAL A 104 -1.13 3.98 -20.22
N THR A 105 -0.34 5.01 -19.89
CA THR A 105 0.11 6.01 -20.88
C THR A 105 0.86 5.37 -22.04
N ASN A 106 1.79 4.44 -21.76
CA ASN A 106 2.51 3.73 -22.82
C ASN A 106 1.57 2.92 -23.72
N LEU A 107 0.56 2.25 -23.14
CA LEU A 107 -0.44 1.52 -23.91
C LEU A 107 -1.32 2.44 -24.77
N GLU A 108 -1.67 3.62 -24.26
CA GLU A 108 -2.42 4.63 -25.00
C GLU A 108 -1.62 5.13 -26.22
N ASP A 109 -0.34 5.43 -26.02
CA ASP A 109 0.60 5.83 -27.08
C ASP A 109 0.75 4.73 -28.14
N GLU A 110 0.92 3.47 -27.73
CA GLU A 110 0.99 2.31 -28.64
C GLU A 110 -0.28 2.17 -29.49
N ILE A 111 -1.46 2.33 -28.87
CA ILE A 111 -2.75 2.29 -29.56
C ILE A 111 -2.86 3.42 -30.58
N GLU A 112 -2.40 4.63 -30.25
CA GLU A 112 -2.41 5.76 -31.17
C GLU A 112 -1.50 5.52 -32.38
N ILE A 113 -0.29 5.00 -32.15
CA ILE A 113 0.64 4.61 -33.22
C ILE A 113 -0.04 3.59 -34.15
N LEU A 114 -0.66 2.54 -33.62
CA LEU A 114 -1.35 1.52 -34.42
C LEU A 114 -2.51 2.08 -35.24
N LYS A 115 -3.27 3.03 -34.69
CA LYS A 115 -4.37 3.71 -35.41
C LYS A 115 -3.87 4.55 -36.58
N THR A 116 -2.65 5.09 -36.49
CA THR A 116 -2.06 5.95 -37.53
C THR A 116 -1.30 5.17 -38.60
N THR A 117 -0.63 4.06 -38.24
CA THR A 117 0.09 3.18 -39.18
C THR A 117 -0.77 2.08 -39.80
N GLY A 118 -1.95 1.78 -39.23
CA GLY A 118 -2.94 0.86 -39.79
C GLY A 118 -3.85 1.45 -40.88
N LYS A 119 -3.57 2.67 -41.35
CA LYS A 119 -4.17 3.30 -42.54
C LYS A 119 -3.17 3.32 -43.68
#